data_AF-A0A956S5F1-F1
#
_entry.id   AF-A0A956S5F1-F1
#
_cell.length_a   1.000
_cell.length_b   1.000
_cell.length_c   1.000
_cell.angle_alpha   90.00
_cell.angle_beta   90.00
_cell.angle_gamma   90.00
#
_symmetry.space_group_name_H-M   'P 1'
#
loop_
_entity.id
_entity.type
_entity.pdbx_description
1 polymer ?
#
loop_
_entity_poly.entity_id
_entity_poly.type
_entity_poly.pdbx_seq_one_letter_code
_entity_poly.pdbx_strand_id
1 'polypeptide(L)'
;MDNKKGWSSEEKIQYIMELQEKGLSRKEIAVEFGYTRVDTLDRLMKKYGYNKIDGKFVLTVEDSCPPPVQNGGISIIEEVCPPNGGHLLSSLDAQNKLLNIVNNYDKLMYVIDNFDNMEDNCPIDVIEVKSGLQIDFDKSEAIKTTIRVDKDVWDNFSSLCKDKYNHLNKHDIISKAFIEFMEKYK
;
A
#
# COMPACT_ATOMS: atom_id res chain seq x y z
N MET A 1 -34.39 -5.77 -37.59
CA MET A 1 -33.48 -5.11 -36.64
C MET A 1 -33.25 -6.08 -35.51
N ASP A 2 -32.17 -6.83 -35.60
CA ASP A 2 -31.90 -7.94 -34.69
C ASP A 2 -31.59 -7.40 -33.29
N ASN A 3 -32.20 -8.02 -32.29
CA ASN A 3 -32.07 -7.61 -30.91
C ASN A 3 -30.68 -8.06 -30.39
N LYS A 4 -29.64 -7.22 -30.61
CA LYS A 4 -28.22 -7.45 -30.22
C LYS A 4 -28.01 -7.48 -28.68
N LYS A 5 -29.07 -7.67 -27.90
CA LYS A 5 -29.07 -7.69 -26.43
C LYS A 5 -28.41 -8.96 -25.86
N GLY A 6 -28.36 -10.04 -26.65
CA GLY A 6 -27.75 -11.33 -26.27
C GLY A 6 -26.27 -11.52 -26.63
N TRP A 7 -25.64 -10.55 -27.32
CA TRP A 7 -24.25 -10.70 -27.75
C TRP A 7 -23.26 -10.60 -26.59
N SER A 8 -22.22 -11.43 -26.67
CA SER A 8 -21.05 -11.35 -25.80
C SER A 8 -20.34 -10.01 -26.01
N SER A 9 -19.53 -9.59 -25.05
CA SER A 9 -18.80 -8.33 -25.18
C SER A 9 -17.79 -8.34 -26.33
N GLU A 10 -17.19 -9.49 -26.62
CA GLU A 10 -16.22 -9.67 -27.72
C GLU A 10 -16.91 -9.54 -29.08
N GLU A 11 -18.09 -10.15 -29.24
CA GLU A 11 -18.90 -10.03 -30.47
C GLU A 11 -19.29 -8.56 -30.73
N LYS A 12 -19.63 -7.83 -29.66
CA LYS A 12 -19.96 -6.40 -29.77
C LYS A 12 -18.76 -5.59 -30.23
N ILE A 13 -17.57 -5.82 -29.67
CA ILE A 13 -16.34 -5.10 -30.04
C ILE A 13 -15.96 -5.38 -31.49
N GLN A 14 -15.98 -6.65 -31.90
CA GLN A 14 -15.64 -7.05 -33.26
C GLN A 14 -16.54 -6.36 -34.28
N TYR A 15 -17.85 -6.34 -34.01
CA TYR A 15 -18.82 -5.69 -34.88
C TYR A 15 -18.66 -4.15 -34.91
N ILE A 16 -18.29 -3.52 -33.79
CA ILE A 16 -17.96 -2.08 -33.75
C ILE A 16 -16.76 -1.77 -34.65
N MET A 17 -15.74 -2.64 -34.64
CA MET A 17 -14.56 -2.48 -35.49
C MET A 17 -14.88 -2.64 -36.98
N GLU A 18 -15.70 -3.61 -37.34
CA GLU A 18 -16.15 -3.77 -38.73
C GLU A 18 -16.93 -2.55 -39.22
N LEU A 19 -17.80 -1.95 -38.39
CA LEU A 19 -18.53 -0.74 -38.76
C LEU A 19 -17.61 0.47 -38.91
N GLN A 20 -16.58 0.57 -38.07
CA GLN A 20 -15.57 1.61 -38.17
C GLN A 20 -14.70 1.47 -39.43
N GLU A 21 -14.32 0.24 -39.80
CA GLU A 21 -13.57 -0.05 -41.03
C GLU A 21 -14.38 0.26 -42.29
N LYS A 22 -15.71 0.07 -42.22
CA LYS A 22 -16.67 0.52 -43.26
C LYS A 22 -16.83 2.04 -43.33
N GLY A 23 -16.12 2.80 -42.50
CA GLY A 23 -16.08 4.26 -42.52
C GLY A 23 -17.22 4.94 -41.76
N LEU A 24 -18.01 4.19 -40.98
CA LEU A 24 -19.08 4.80 -40.17
C LEU A 24 -18.47 5.61 -39.02
N SER A 25 -19.06 6.77 -38.76
CA SER A 25 -18.73 7.58 -37.60
C SER A 25 -19.27 6.94 -36.32
N ARG A 26 -18.65 7.26 -35.18
CA ARG A 26 -19.08 6.76 -33.86
C ARG A 26 -20.55 7.06 -33.54
N LYS A 27 -21.09 8.16 -34.08
CA LYS A 27 -22.51 8.51 -33.92
C LYS A 27 -23.42 7.52 -34.64
N GLU A 28 -23.06 7.13 -35.86
CA GLU A 28 -23.80 6.15 -36.66
C GLU A 28 -23.69 4.75 -36.07
N ILE A 29 -22.50 4.39 -35.58
CA ILE A 29 -22.27 3.11 -34.87
C ILE A 29 -23.14 3.04 -33.60
N ALA A 30 -23.24 4.12 -32.82
CA ALA A 30 -24.07 4.16 -31.62
C ALA A 30 -25.56 3.97 -31.95
N VAL A 31 -26.04 4.60 -33.02
CA VAL A 31 -27.43 4.44 -33.50
C VAL A 31 -27.70 3.02 -33.99
N GLU A 32 -26.77 2.42 -34.74
CA GLU A 32 -26.84 1.03 -35.23
C GLU A 32 -26.83 -0.02 -34.09
N PHE A 33 -26.20 0.32 -32.97
CA PHE A 33 -26.23 -0.46 -31.73
C PHE A 33 -27.48 -0.22 -30.86
N GLY A 34 -28.34 0.72 -31.24
CA GLY A 34 -29.51 1.11 -30.44
C GLY A 34 -29.14 1.89 -29.17
N TYR A 35 -27.93 2.46 -29.10
CA TYR A 35 -27.53 3.32 -27.99
C TYR A 35 -28.07 4.73 -28.19
N THR A 36 -28.74 5.25 -27.15
CA THR A 36 -29.21 6.64 -27.13
C THR A 36 -28.08 7.66 -27.01
N ARG A 37 -26.89 7.21 -26.54
CA ARG A 37 -25.72 8.06 -26.31
C ARG A 37 -24.46 7.39 -26.84
N VAL A 38 -23.65 8.16 -27.57
CA VAL A 38 -22.32 7.75 -28.02
C VAL A 38 -21.40 7.43 -26.84
N ASP A 39 -21.61 8.07 -25.69
CA ASP A 39 -20.85 7.80 -24.46
C ASP A 39 -20.95 6.33 -24.00
N THR A 40 -22.08 5.67 -24.27
CA THR A 40 -22.28 4.26 -23.93
C THR A 40 -21.37 3.36 -24.77
N LEU A 41 -21.21 3.70 -26.05
CA LEU A 41 -20.29 3.06 -26.98
C LEU A 41 -18.83 3.31 -26.56
N ASP A 42 -18.49 4.57 -26.26
CA ASP A 42 -17.14 4.96 -25.85
C ASP A 42 -16.72 4.25 -24.53
N ARG A 43 -17.63 4.11 -23.57
CA ARG A 43 -17.38 3.37 -22.31
C ARG A 43 -17.19 1.88 -22.53
N LEU A 44 -17.97 1.28 -23.43
CA LEU A 44 -17.81 -0.13 -23.78
C LEU A 44 -16.41 -0.36 -24.36
N MET A 45 -16.03 0.41 -25.37
CA MET A 45 -14.73 0.27 -26.03
C MET A 45 -13.57 0.51 -25.06
N LYS A 46 -13.67 1.53 -24.20
CA LYS A 46 -12.68 1.81 -23.16
C LYS A 46 -12.53 0.67 -22.15
N LYS A 47 -13.63 0.00 -21.76
CA LYS A 47 -13.60 -1.15 -20.84
C LYS A 47 -12.74 -2.30 -21.38
N TYR A 48 -12.60 -2.40 -22.70
CA TYR A 48 -11.85 -3.46 -23.38
C TYR A 48 -10.54 -2.97 -23.99
N GLY A 49 -9.98 -1.85 -23.49
CA GLY A 49 -8.64 -1.38 -23.90
C GLY A 49 -8.60 -0.59 -25.20
N TYR A 50 -9.75 -0.20 -25.75
CA TYR A 50 -9.80 0.64 -26.93
C TYR A 50 -9.89 2.11 -26.55
N ASN A 51 -8.92 2.89 -27.02
CA ASN A 51 -8.89 4.33 -26.84
C ASN A 51 -9.33 5.04 -28.12
N LYS A 52 -9.85 6.26 -27.94
CA LYS A 52 -10.28 7.11 -29.03
C LYS A 52 -9.11 7.94 -29.55
N ILE A 53 -8.63 7.62 -30.74
CA ILE A 53 -7.57 8.36 -31.43
C ILE A 53 -8.16 8.85 -32.75
N ASP A 54 -8.15 10.17 -32.97
CA ASP A 54 -8.68 10.81 -34.19
C ASP A 54 -10.13 10.38 -34.54
N GLY A 55 -10.98 10.30 -33.52
CA GLY A 55 -12.40 9.94 -33.69
C GLY A 55 -12.67 8.46 -33.98
N LYS A 56 -11.65 7.59 -33.97
CA LYS A 56 -11.72 6.14 -34.15
C LYS A 56 -11.27 5.39 -32.89
N PHE A 57 -11.76 4.18 -32.71
CA PHE A 57 -11.33 3.26 -31.66
C PHE A 57 -10.10 2.47 -32.11
N VAL A 58 -9.03 2.53 -31.33
CA VAL A 58 -7.77 1.82 -31.58
C VAL A 58 -7.43 1.01 -30.33
N LEU A 59 -7.08 -0.27 -30.51
CA LEU A 59 -6.64 -1.13 -29.41
C LEU A 59 -5.29 -0.61 -28.92
N THR A 60 -5.25 -0.02 -27.75
CA THR A 60 -3.99 0.28 -27.08
C THR A 60 -3.70 -0.89 -26.18
N VAL A 61 -2.84 -1.81 -26.64
CA VAL A 61 -2.21 -2.77 -25.75
C VAL A 61 -1.37 -1.94 -24.79
N GLU A 62 -1.81 -1.79 -23.55
CA GLU A 62 -0.93 -1.28 -22.49
C GLU A 62 0.13 -2.35 -22.22
N ASP A 63 1.10 -2.48 -23.12
CA ASP A 63 2.45 -2.82 -22.70
C ASP A 63 3.05 -1.54 -22.14
N SER A 64 3.46 -1.64 -20.89
CA SER A 64 4.07 -0.57 -20.12
C SER A 64 5.41 -0.18 -20.75
N CYS A 65 5.44 0.81 -21.64
CA CYS A 65 6.66 1.52 -22.04
C CYS A 65 6.32 2.97 -22.39
N PRO A 66 6.77 3.97 -21.60
CA PRO A 66 6.70 5.36 -22.04
C PRO A 66 7.64 5.55 -23.26
N PRO A 67 7.24 6.34 -24.28
CA PRO A 67 8.11 6.64 -25.40
C PRO A 67 9.35 7.43 -24.91
N PRO A 68 10.53 7.25 -25.52
CA PRO A 68 11.70 8.04 -25.18
C PRO A 68 11.44 9.49 -25.59
N VAL A 69 11.38 10.38 -24.60
CA VAL A 69 11.24 11.82 -24.79
C VAL A 69 12.51 12.32 -25.48
N GLN A 70 12.39 12.68 -26.76
CA GLN A 70 13.40 13.50 -27.41
C GLN A 70 13.19 14.95 -26.98
N ASN A 71 14.20 15.50 -26.32
CA ASN A 71 14.23 16.88 -25.85
C ASN A 71 14.01 17.88 -27.00
N GLY A 72 12.97 18.71 -26.91
CA GLY A 72 12.82 19.87 -27.78
C GLY A 72 11.47 20.57 -27.66
N GLY A 73 11.47 21.75 -27.02
CA GLY A 73 10.47 22.79 -27.26
C GLY A 73 9.24 22.78 -26.35
N ILE A 74 9.23 23.69 -25.38
CA ILE A 74 8.06 24.08 -24.59
C ILE A 74 7.01 24.70 -25.51
N SER A 75 5.76 24.22 -25.43
CA SER A 75 4.57 25.01 -25.77
C SER A 75 3.45 24.61 -24.82
N ILE A 76 3.12 25.55 -23.94
CA ILE A 76 2.03 25.47 -22.98
C ILE A 76 0.73 25.54 -23.76
N ILE A 77 -0.12 24.52 -23.63
CA ILE A 77 -1.54 24.63 -23.94
C ILE A 77 -2.27 24.08 -22.72
N GLU A 78 -2.86 25.00 -21.94
CA GLU A 78 -3.85 24.67 -20.92
C GLU A 78 -5.09 24.11 -21.60
N GLU A 79 -5.44 22.85 -21.30
CA GLU A 79 -6.82 22.39 -21.47
C GLU A 79 -7.25 21.59 -20.22
N VAL A 80 -7.76 22.38 -19.26
CA VAL A 80 -8.77 22.11 -18.24
C VAL A 80 -9.16 20.63 -18.02
N CYS A 81 -8.54 20.01 -17.03
CA CYS A 81 -9.17 18.93 -16.27
C CYS A 81 -10.10 19.56 -15.21
N PRO A 82 -11.32 19.02 -15.00
CA PRO A 82 -12.22 19.51 -13.95
C PRO A 82 -11.53 19.42 -12.58
N PRO A 83 -11.66 20.44 -11.72
CA PRO A 83 -11.08 20.42 -10.39
C PRO A 83 -11.92 19.43 -9.57
N ASN A 84 -11.24 18.64 -8.75
CA ASN A 84 -11.79 17.66 -7.79
C ASN A 84 -11.75 16.21 -8.29
N GLY A 85 -10.54 15.62 -8.26
CA GLY A 85 -10.40 14.15 -8.26
C GLY A 85 -9.02 13.59 -8.57
N GLY A 86 -8.06 14.37 -9.10
CA GLY A 86 -6.82 13.81 -9.67
C GLY A 86 -5.49 14.21 -9.00
N HIS A 87 -5.48 14.97 -7.92
CA HIS A 87 -4.25 15.62 -7.45
C HIS A 87 -3.40 14.78 -6.47
N LEU A 88 -3.88 13.62 -6.02
CA LEU A 88 -3.17 12.82 -5.02
C LEU A 88 -1.97 12.05 -5.61
N LEU A 89 -1.96 11.84 -6.93
CA LEU A 89 -0.93 11.06 -7.64
C LEU A 89 0.00 11.94 -8.48
N SER A 90 -0.13 13.26 -8.46
CA SER A 90 0.69 14.14 -9.30
C SER A 90 2.14 14.26 -8.82
N SER A 91 2.42 13.97 -7.55
CA SER A 91 3.78 13.97 -7.03
C SER A 91 4.44 12.62 -7.25
N LEU A 92 5.62 12.63 -7.88
CA LEU A 92 6.49 11.45 -8.03
C LEU A 92 6.73 10.75 -6.68
N ASP A 93 6.83 11.52 -5.60
CA ASP A 93 6.97 10.99 -4.24
C ASP A 93 5.78 10.15 -3.79
N ALA A 94 4.55 10.61 -4.03
CA ALA A 94 3.35 9.83 -3.72
C ALA A 94 3.28 8.55 -4.56
N GLN A 95 3.65 8.63 -5.84
CA GLN A 95 3.71 7.44 -6.72
C GLN A 95 4.73 6.42 -6.21
N ASN A 96 5.93 6.86 -5.83
CA ASN A 96 6.98 6.00 -5.29
C ASN A 96 6.57 5.37 -3.95
N LYS A 97 5.92 6.14 -3.07
CA LYS A 97 5.38 5.62 -1.81
C LYS A 97 4.31 4.57 -2.04
N LEU A 98 3.39 4.80 -2.99
CA LEU A 98 2.36 3.83 -3.36
C LEU A 98 2.97 2.57 -3.95
N LEU A 99 3.93 2.71 -4.87
CA LEU A 99 4.63 1.58 -5.45
C LEU A 99 5.34 0.76 -4.37
N ASN A 100 5.97 1.41 -3.39
CA ASN A 100 6.61 0.73 -2.28
C ASN A 100 5.61 -0.04 -1.38
N ILE A 101 4.42 0.52 -1.16
CA ILE A 101 3.35 -0.18 -0.43
C ILE A 101 2.87 -1.40 -1.22
N VAL A 102 2.62 -1.24 -2.52
CA VAL A 102 2.19 -2.35 -3.39
C VAL A 102 3.24 -3.45 -3.44
N ASN A 103 4.52 -3.10 -3.58
CA ASN A 103 5.62 -4.07 -3.63
C ASN A 103 5.83 -4.83 -2.31
N ASN A 104 5.37 -4.27 -1.18
CA ASN A 104 5.46 -4.91 0.13
C ASN A 104 4.09 -5.38 0.64
N TYR A 105 3.08 -5.43 -0.22
CA TYR A 105 1.70 -5.73 0.17
C TYR A 105 1.60 -7.03 0.98
N ASP A 106 2.19 -8.12 0.49
CA ASP A 106 2.11 -9.42 1.18
C ASP A 106 2.79 -9.40 2.55
N LYS A 107 3.90 -8.66 2.68
CA LYS A 107 4.61 -8.49 3.96
C LYS A 107 3.80 -7.65 4.93
N LEU A 108 3.17 -6.57 4.44
CA LEU A 108 2.30 -5.72 5.25
C LEU A 108 1.07 -6.51 5.71
N MET A 109 0.49 -7.31 4.83
CA MET A 109 -0.65 -8.17 5.16
C MET A 109 -0.26 -9.26 6.15
N TYR A 110 0.90 -9.89 5.98
CA TYR A 110 1.45 -10.83 6.94
C TYR A 110 1.64 -10.19 8.31
N VAL A 111 2.19 -8.97 8.38
CA VAL A 111 2.33 -8.24 9.65
C VAL A 111 0.97 -7.99 10.30
N ILE A 112 -0.03 -7.50 9.54
CA ILE A 112 -1.38 -7.24 10.04
C ILE A 112 -2.03 -8.53 10.56
N ASP A 113 -1.95 -9.61 9.80
CA ASP A 113 -2.53 -10.90 10.16
C ASP A 113 -1.84 -11.49 11.41
N ASN A 114 -0.52 -11.33 11.55
CA ASN A 114 0.17 -11.72 12.78
C ASN A 114 -0.21 -10.85 13.98
N PHE A 115 -0.51 -9.56 13.78
CA PHE A 115 -1.01 -8.69 14.85
C PHE A 115 -2.41 -9.11 15.31
N ASP A 116 -3.32 -9.41 14.37
CA ASP A 116 -4.69 -9.80 14.70
C ASP A 116 -4.77 -11.19 15.36
N ASN A 117 -3.80 -12.07 15.08
CA ASN A 117 -3.73 -13.44 15.61
C ASN A 117 -2.79 -13.60 16.83
N MET A 118 -2.16 -12.53 17.34
CA MET A 118 -1.45 -12.58 18.62
C MET A 118 -2.47 -12.52 19.77
N GLU A 119 -2.60 -13.61 20.52
CA GLU A 119 -3.46 -13.71 21.73
C GLU A 119 -3.06 -12.76 22.87
N ASP A 120 -1.93 -12.05 22.74
CA ASP A 120 -1.48 -11.06 23.71
C ASP A 120 -2.23 -9.73 23.50
N ASN A 121 -3.28 -9.54 24.29
CA ASN A 121 -4.03 -8.30 24.46
C ASN A 121 -3.19 -7.21 25.15
N CYS A 122 -2.01 -6.88 24.62
CA CYS A 122 -1.29 -5.69 25.01
C CYS A 122 -1.90 -4.52 24.22
N PRO A 123 -2.55 -3.53 24.88
CA PRO A 123 -2.99 -2.32 24.21
C PRO A 123 -1.80 -1.69 23.49
N ILE A 124 -2.01 -1.16 22.29
CA ILE A 124 -0.99 -0.41 21.56
C ILE A 124 -0.70 0.86 22.35
N ASP A 125 0.22 0.75 23.30
CA ASP A 125 0.90 1.91 23.83
C ASP A 125 1.77 2.45 22.69
N VAL A 126 1.46 3.69 22.32
CA VAL A 126 2.30 4.67 21.63
C VAL A 126 3.74 4.19 21.48
N ILE A 127 4.26 4.18 20.25
CA ILE A 127 5.69 3.95 19.98
C ILE A 127 6.48 5.07 20.69
N GLU A 128 6.82 4.84 21.95
CA GLU A 128 7.84 5.60 22.66
C GLU A 128 9.16 5.25 21.99
N VAL A 129 9.82 6.25 21.40
CA VAL A 129 11.18 6.14 20.89
C VAL A 129 12.03 5.48 21.97
N LYS A 130 12.48 4.24 21.71
CA LYS A 130 13.18 3.34 22.64
C LYS A 130 14.35 4.03 23.34
N SER A 131 14.04 4.76 24.39
CA SER A 131 14.91 5.14 25.50
C SER A 131 14.62 4.21 26.68
N GLY A 132 14.19 2.98 26.37
CA GLY A 132 13.84 1.94 27.35
C GLY A 132 15.03 1.01 27.60
N LEU A 133 15.05 0.41 28.78
CA LEU A 133 16.04 -0.61 29.16
C LEU A 133 15.99 -1.77 28.16
N GLN A 134 17.09 -2.00 27.42
CA GLN A 134 17.23 -3.12 26.50
C GLN A 134 17.85 -4.31 27.24
N ILE A 135 17.22 -5.48 27.09
CA ILE A 135 17.71 -6.75 27.63
C ILE A 135 18.31 -7.53 26.47
N ASP A 136 19.63 -7.41 26.30
CA ASP A 136 20.41 -7.98 25.20
C ASP A 136 21.63 -8.73 25.74
N PHE A 137 21.40 -9.93 26.28
CA PHE A 137 22.49 -10.83 26.64
C PHE A 137 22.12 -12.28 26.32
N ASP A 138 23.14 -13.08 26.03
CA ASP A 138 22.98 -14.51 25.80
C ASP A 138 22.44 -15.18 27.06
N LYS A 139 21.22 -15.69 26.97
CA LYS A 139 20.56 -16.35 28.10
C LYS A 139 21.24 -17.70 28.36
N SER A 140 21.61 -17.91 29.62
CA SER A 140 22.12 -19.18 30.13
C SER A 140 21.14 -19.77 31.16
N GLU A 141 21.51 -20.91 31.75
CA GLU A 141 20.71 -21.54 32.80
C GLU A 141 20.52 -20.59 34.00
N ALA A 142 19.27 -20.45 34.46
CA ALA A 142 18.94 -19.60 35.59
C ALA A 142 19.41 -20.26 36.91
N ILE A 143 20.24 -19.55 37.66
CA ILE A 143 20.73 -20.00 38.96
C ILE A 143 20.00 -19.26 40.07
N LYS A 144 19.52 -20.00 41.07
CA LYS A 144 18.95 -19.41 42.28
C LYS A 144 20.07 -18.99 43.23
N THR A 145 20.15 -17.71 43.54
CA THR A 145 21.12 -17.15 44.48
C THR A 145 20.42 -16.26 45.51
N THR A 146 20.94 -16.23 46.74
CA THR A 146 20.45 -15.35 47.80
C THR A 146 21.41 -14.19 47.98
N ILE A 147 20.92 -12.96 47.84
CA ILE A 147 21.66 -11.72 48.11
C ILE A 147 20.95 -10.93 49.21
N ARG A 148 21.72 -10.12 49.96
CA ARG A 148 21.16 -9.13 50.89
C ARG A 148 21.33 -7.75 50.27
N VAL A 149 20.25 -6.99 50.26
CA VAL A 149 20.17 -5.63 49.72
C VAL A 149 19.45 -4.74 50.73
N ASP A 150 19.72 -3.44 50.69
CA ASP A 150 18.98 -2.47 51.50
C ASP A 150 17.49 -2.50 51.13
N LYS A 151 16.63 -2.36 52.16
CA LYS A 151 15.18 -2.50 52.01
C LYS A 151 14.61 -1.43 51.09
N ASP A 152 14.97 -0.17 51.32
CA ASP A 152 14.40 0.96 50.58
C ASP A 152 14.89 0.95 49.13
N VAL A 153 16.15 0.55 48.91
CA VAL A 153 16.70 0.32 47.57
C VAL A 153 15.92 -0.76 46.83
N TRP A 154 15.64 -1.89 47.49
CA TRP A 154 14.90 -2.99 46.88
C TRP A 154 13.43 -2.63 46.59
N ASP A 155 12.78 -1.90 47.49
CA ASP A 155 11.39 -1.48 47.31
C ASP A 155 11.26 -0.46 46.16
N ASN A 156 12.20 0.49 46.06
CA ASN A 156 12.27 1.43 44.93
C ASN A 156 12.54 0.71 43.60
N PHE A 157 13.52 -0.20 43.57
CA PHE A 157 13.79 -1.02 42.39
C PHE A 157 12.58 -1.86 41.99
N SER A 158 11.92 -2.50 42.96
CA SER A 158 10.74 -3.32 42.72
C SER A 158 9.57 -2.51 42.17
N SER A 159 9.39 -1.27 42.64
CA SER A 159 8.36 -0.36 42.13
C SER A 159 8.69 0.08 40.71
N LEU A 160 9.93 0.47 40.42
CA LEU A 160 10.39 0.80 39.07
C LEU A 160 10.13 -0.34 38.07
N CYS A 161 10.42 -1.59 38.45
CA CYS A 161 10.14 -2.74 37.61
C CYS A 161 8.64 -2.96 37.36
N LYS A 162 7.77 -2.68 38.33
CA LYS A 162 6.31 -2.82 38.19
C LYS A 162 5.68 -1.69 37.38
N ASP A 163 6.17 -0.47 37.56
CA ASP A 163 5.51 0.70 37.01
C ASP A 163 5.99 0.99 35.58
N LYS A 164 7.30 0.84 35.33
CA LYS A 164 7.92 1.22 34.06
C LYS A 164 8.33 0.03 33.18
N TYR A 165 8.64 -1.11 33.78
CA TYR A 165 9.20 -2.27 33.08
C TYR A 165 8.42 -3.57 33.33
N ASN A 166 7.09 -3.47 33.50
CA ASN A 166 6.22 -4.62 33.80
C ASN A 166 6.24 -5.73 32.73
N HIS A 167 6.53 -5.36 31.49
CA HIS A 167 6.67 -6.25 30.34
C HIS A 167 7.99 -7.04 30.35
N LEU A 168 8.96 -6.68 31.22
CA LEU A 168 10.23 -7.37 31.35
C LEU A 168 10.26 -8.27 32.58
N ASN A 169 10.95 -9.40 32.45
CA ASN A 169 11.17 -10.29 33.59
C ASN A 169 12.13 -9.64 34.59
N LYS A 170 11.71 -9.54 35.86
CA LYS A 170 12.53 -8.95 36.94
C LYS A 170 13.90 -9.65 37.08
N HIS A 171 13.97 -10.96 36.84
CA HIS A 171 15.24 -11.69 36.81
C HIS A 171 16.19 -11.11 35.74
N ASP A 172 15.68 -10.86 34.54
CA ASP A 172 16.49 -10.36 33.43
C ASP A 172 16.97 -8.92 33.67
N ILE A 173 16.13 -8.08 34.30
CA ILE A 173 16.52 -6.73 34.74
C ILE A 173 17.66 -6.79 35.76
N ILE A 174 17.60 -7.72 36.73
CA ILE A 174 18.67 -7.91 37.72
C ILE A 174 19.96 -8.36 37.03
N SER A 175 19.88 -9.31 36.09
CA SER A 175 21.04 -9.76 35.32
C SER A 175 21.66 -8.63 34.50
N LYS A 176 20.84 -7.78 33.85
CA LYS A 176 21.33 -6.60 33.13
C LYS A 176 22.05 -5.62 34.06
N ALA A 177 21.50 -5.36 35.25
CA ALA A 177 22.14 -4.51 36.24
C ALA A 177 23.52 -5.04 36.69
N PHE A 178 23.66 -6.37 36.83
CA PHE A 178 24.96 -6.99 37.12
C PHE A 178 25.92 -6.88 35.94
N ILE A 179 25.46 -7.06 34.71
CA ILE A 179 26.28 -6.90 33.50
C ILE A 179 26.79 -5.46 33.40
N GLU A 180 25.92 -4.46 33.51
CA GLU A 180 26.30 -3.05 33.47
C GLU A 180 27.27 -2.67 34.59
N PHE A 181 27.06 -3.20 35.80
CA PHE A 181 27.99 -3.01 36.90
C PHE A 181 29.37 -3.62 36.58
N MET A 182 29.40 -4.84 36.07
CA MET A 182 30.66 -5.48 35.68
C MET A 182 31.35 -4.68 34.58
N GLU A 183 30.66 -4.34 33.49
CA GLU A 183 31.22 -3.56 32.37
C GLU A 183 31.79 -2.21 32.82
N LYS A 184 31.13 -1.54 33.77
CA LYS A 184 31.58 -0.25 34.28
C LYS A 184 32.87 -0.32 35.10
N TYR A 185 33.12 -1.43 35.77
CA TYR A 185 34.23 -1.57 36.73
C TYR A 185 35.24 -2.67 36.38
N LYS A 186 35.17 -3.21 35.16
CA LYS A 186 36.15 -4.16 34.60
C LYS A 186 37.31 -3.42 33.96
#